data_AF-A0A1H9LZI9-F1
#
_entry.id   AF-A0A1H9LZI9-F1
#
_cell.length_a   1.000
_cell.length_b   1.000
_cell.length_c   1.000
_cell.angle_alpha   90.00
_cell.angle_beta   90.00
_cell.angle_gamma   90.00
#
_symmetry.space_group_name_H-M   'P 1'
#
loop_
_entity.id
_entity.type
_entity.pdbx_description
1 polymer ?
#
loop_
_entity_poly.entity_id
_entity_poly.type
_entity_poly.pdbx_seq_one_letter_code
_entity_poly.pdbx_strand_id
1 'polypeptide(L)'
;MGWIVEKAKDNQLTLKVNNVYIYSKYKPLEDVKRLINTLPESDFYVVLGLGLGYHLLALKERYPNAHIYGISIDKEDKNVFDKHGLIEVKNNKEISIVNQLNQIEFDYIREENLVIPMQWTKALGEDHALTPFIEDIKLRQMSRDSYQDYLDKNFEFSSMLNDMQVTSLKNKFDSKVACLVSSGPSLDHTIEQLKECKNKAFILAVSSCLKILEANNIKPDAIIISDAKPWVKNHFNGTSCTAPLFYLATASKEAVENYSGKRIKLFQKGYTPSEKEALHTNAPLFDVGGSVATLGFSLLNYLGFSKIILFGQDLGFTNEKTHASNAGSGVKLSQPFKYKQILANDGSYINISKSLYTYWRWFDKHVPLSKAKVYNTALKGSKISEAEYITEDKLIDMLIEARYEDFNKLLEKQGEIK
;
A
#
# COMPACT_ATOMS: atom_id res chain seq x y z
N MET A 1 19.66 -21.85 7.53
CA MET A 1 20.49 -20.69 7.11
C MET A 1 21.91 -20.90 7.60
N GLY A 2 22.92 -20.40 6.90
CA GLY A 2 24.32 -20.51 7.32
C GLY A 2 24.74 -19.33 8.19
N TRP A 3 24.91 -19.56 9.49
CA TRP A 3 25.26 -18.55 10.50
C TRP A 3 26.74 -18.64 10.88
N ILE A 4 27.46 -17.53 10.78
CA ILE A 4 28.90 -17.46 11.10
C ILE A 4 29.14 -16.23 11.97
N VAL A 5 29.69 -16.47 13.16
CA VAL A 5 30.18 -15.42 14.06
C VAL A 5 31.71 -15.42 14.00
N GLU A 6 32.30 -14.27 13.67
CA GLU A 6 33.74 -14.10 13.50
C GLU A 6 34.21 -12.74 14.04
N LYS A 7 35.53 -12.47 14.02
CA LYS A 7 36.07 -11.17 14.44
C LYS A 7 36.14 -10.19 13.27
N ALA A 8 35.64 -8.98 13.48
CA ALA A 8 35.85 -7.83 12.61
C ALA A 8 37.27 -7.24 12.77
N LYS A 9 37.63 -6.30 11.89
CA LYS A 9 38.95 -5.66 11.90
C LYS A 9 39.26 -4.85 13.17
N ASP A 10 38.23 -4.40 13.88
CA ASP A 10 38.35 -3.71 15.16
C ASP A 10 38.29 -4.67 16.37
N ASN A 11 38.43 -5.98 16.13
CA ASN A 11 38.36 -7.07 17.10
C ASN A 11 36.98 -7.31 17.74
N GLN A 12 35.95 -6.55 17.38
CA GLN A 12 34.58 -6.85 17.79
C GLN A 12 34.05 -8.07 17.04
N LEU A 13 33.02 -8.74 17.59
CA LEU A 13 32.35 -9.80 16.85
C LEU A 13 31.54 -9.22 15.69
N THR A 14 31.43 -9.97 14.61
CA THR A 14 30.53 -9.69 13.50
C THR A 14 29.75 -10.94 13.14
N LEU A 15 28.58 -10.74 12.54
CA LEU A 15 27.65 -11.80 12.19
C LEU A 15 27.43 -11.81 10.67
N LYS A 16 27.62 -12.99 10.07
CA LYS A 16 27.32 -13.29 8.68
C LYS A 16 26.24 -14.37 8.61
N VAL A 17 25.18 -14.12 7.85
CA VAL A 17 24.06 -15.05 7.63
C VAL A 17 23.86 -15.22 6.12
N ASN A 18 23.89 -16.46 5.62
CA ASN A 18 23.76 -16.77 4.19
C ASN A 18 24.67 -15.91 3.30
N ASN A 19 25.95 -15.78 3.69
CA ASN A 19 26.94 -14.92 3.04
C ASN A 19 26.69 -13.40 3.07
N VAL A 20 25.65 -12.94 3.74
CA VAL A 20 25.37 -11.52 3.98
C VAL A 20 25.86 -11.13 5.38
N TYR A 21 26.67 -10.08 5.45
CA TYR A 21 27.06 -9.50 6.73
C TYR A 21 25.89 -8.72 7.34
N ILE A 22 25.39 -9.17 8.48
CA ILE A 22 24.40 -8.46 9.30
C ILE A 22 25.04 -7.23 9.93
N TYR A 23 26.29 -7.37 10.38
CA TYR A 23 27.12 -6.27 10.85
C TYR A 23 28.39 -6.16 10.03
N SER A 24 28.93 -4.95 9.92
CA SER A 24 30.14 -4.67 9.13
C SER A 24 31.34 -5.52 9.57
N LYS A 25 32.20 -5.90 8.63
CA LYS A 25 33.49 -6.55 8.93
C LYS A 25 34.57 -5.57 9.40
N TYR A 26 34.28 -4.27 9.40
CA TYR A 26 35.24 -3.22 9.73
C TYR A 26 35.00 -2.66 11.12
N LYS A 27 33.80 -2.10 11.36
CA LYS A 27 33.40 -1.50 12.64
C LYS A 27 31.91 -1.80 12.92
N PRO A 28 31.58 -3.01 13.41
CA PRO A 28 30.22 -3.51 13.55
C PRO A 28 29.27 -2.54 14.28
N LEU A 29 29.66 -2.09 15.48
CA LEU A 29 28.82 -1.24 16.33
C LEU A 29 28.72 0.19 15.80
N GLU A 30 29.82 0.78 15.32
CA GLU A 30 29.83 2.16 14.80
C GLU A 30 28.97 2.31 13.54
N ASP A 31 29.01 1.33 12.63
CA ASP A 31 28.19 1.36 11.42
C ASP A 31 26.69 1.25 11.76
N VAL A 32 26.34 0.51 12.81
CA VAL A 32 24.97 0.43 13.34
C VAL A 32 24.54 1.75 13.98
N LYS A 33 25.40 2.39 14.79
CA LYS A 33 25.12 3.70 15.39
C LYS A 33 24.82 4.76 14.33
N ARG A 34 25.57 4.76 13.23
CA ARG A 34 25.32 5.67 12.08
C ARG A 34 23.94 5.48 11.47
N LEU A 35 23.49 4.23 11.33
CA LEU A 35 22.15 3.92 10.80
C LEU A 35 21.05 4.39 11.75
N ILE A 36 21.25 4.22 13.06
CA ILE A 36 20.24 4.59 14.07
C ILE A 36 20.10 6.11 14.21
N ASN A 37 21.16 6.87 13.97
CA ASN A 37 21.13 8.33 14.05
C ASN A 37 20.14 9.01 13.10
N THR A 38 19.63 8.30 12.08
CA THR A 38 18.63 8.85 11.15
C THR A 38 17.19 8.58 11.57
N LEU A 39 16.96 7.81 12.65
CA LEU A 39 15.61 7.47 13.10
C LEU A 39 15.00 8.63 13.90
N PRO A 40 13.68 8.87 13.78
CA PRO A 40 12.98 9.81 14.65
C PRO A 40 12.93 9.28 16.08
N GLU A 41 12.85 10.20 17.05
CA GLU A 41 12.67 9.86 18.47
C GLU A 41 11.30 9.22 18.72
N SER A 42 11.26 8.22 19.60
CA SER A 42 10.05 7.53 20.01
C SER A 42 10.17 6.95 21.42
N ASP A 43 9.04 6.76 22.08
CA ASP A 43 8.96 6.16 23.42
C ASP A 43 9.33 4.67 23.41
N PHE A 44 9.23 4.01 22.25
CA PHE A 44 9.69 2.64 22.11
C PHE A 44 10.08 2.29 20.67
N TYR A 45 10.90 1.24 20.54
CA TYR A 45 11.28 0.67 19.25
C TYR A 45 11.13 -0.84 19.25
N VAL A 46 10.80 -1.41 18.09
CA VAL A 46 10.73 -2.85 17.87
C VAL A 46 11.75 -3.23 16.80
N VAL A 47 12.77 -4.00 17.15
CA VAL A 47 13.84 -4.41 16.24
C VAL A 47 13.61 -5.84 15.79
N LEU A 48 13.55 -6.05 14.47
CA LEU A 48 13.50 -7.38 13.90
C LEU A 48 14.91 -7.94 13.67
N GLY A 49 15.19 -9.07 14.29
CA GLY A 49 16.48 -9.76 14.28
C GLY A 49 17.36 -9.32 15.44
N LEU A 50 17.71 -10.27 16.30
CA LEU A 50 18.54 -10.03 17.49
C LEU A 50 20.02 -9.91 17.12
N GLY A 51 20.51 -10.87 16.33
CA GLY A 51 21.92 -10.98 15.96
C GLY A 51 22.84 -10.96 17.18
N LEU A 52 23.76 -9.99 17.22
CA LEU A 52 24.70 -9.80 18.34
C LEU A 52 24.23 -8.71 19.32
N GLY A 53 23.06 -8.11 19.08
CA GLY A 53 22.48 -7.07 19.93
C GLY A 53 22.93 -5.63 19.62
N TYR A 54 23.75 -5.40 18.58
CA TYR A 54 24.26 -4.05 18.29
C TYR A 54 23.17 -3.02 17.97
N HIS A 55 22.11 -3.41 17.26
CA HIS A 55 20.98 -2.51 16.98
C HIS A 55 20.23 -2.13 18.26
N LEU A 56 20.02 -3.10 19.15
CA LEU A 56 19.33 -2.90 20.43
C LEU A 56 20.14 -1.95 21.33
N LEU A 57 21.45 -2.19 21.46
CA LEU A 57 22.34 -1.33 22.25
C LEU A 57 22.37 0.09 21.70
N ALA A 58 22.61 0.25 20.40
CA ALA A 58 22.76 1.57 19.80
C ALA A 58 21.46 2.39 19.85
N LEU A 59 20.28 1.75 19.76
CA LEU A 59 19.00 2.43 19.99
C LEU A 59 18.88 2.90 21.44
N LYS A 60 19.23 2.04 22.40
CA LYS A 60 19.14 2.39 23.82
C LYS A 60 20.10 3.50 24.22
N GLU A 61 21.31 3.51 23.66
CA GLU A 61 22.29 4.59 23.86
C GLU A 61 21.80 5.91 23.26
N ARG A 62 21.16 5.86 22.08
CA ARG A 62 20.67 7.07 21.40
C ARG A 62 19.40 7.64 22.01
N TYR A 63 18.50 6.78 22.48
CA TYR A 63 17.21 7.11 23.09
C TYR A 63 17.10 6.46 24.48
N PRO A 64 17.74 7.03 25.52
CA PRO A 64 17.81 6.43 26.85
C PRO A 64 16.46 6.22 27.53
N ASN A 65 15.45 7.01 27.18
CA ASN A 65 14.10 6.90 27.73
C ASN A 65 13.22 5.88 26.99
N ALA A 66 13.64 5.44 25.80
CA ALA A 66 12.85 4.52 25.00
C ALA A 66 12.97 3.08 25.53
N HIS A 67 11.86 2.34 25.48
CA HIS A 67 11.88 0.89 25.69
C HIS A 67 12.18 0.18 24.37
N ILE A 68 13.09 -0.80 24.37
CA ILE A 68 13.50 -1.48 23.13
C ILE A 68 13.04 -2.94 23.15
N TYR A 69 12.24 -3.33 22.17
CA TYR A 69 11.82 -4.71 21.97
C TYR A 69 12.67 -5.37 20.88
N GLY A 70 13.31 -6.49 21.18
CA GLY A 70 14.01 -7.32 20.20
C GLY A 70 13.19 -8.55 19.83
N ILE A 71 13.00 -8.80 18.54
CA ILE A 71 12.26 -9.96 18.03
C ILE A 71 13.22 -10.87 17.28
N SER A 72 13.33 -12.13 17.70
CA SER A 72 14.11 -13.13 16.96
C SER A 72 13.47 -13.48 15.64
N ILE A 73 14.26 -13.57 14.58
CA ILE A 73 13.77 -13.97 13.25
C ILE A 73 13.41 -15.46 13.22
N ASP A 74 14.24 -16.28 13.86
CA ASP A 74 14.00 -17.71 14.05
C ASP A 74 14.69 -18.20 15.32
N LYS A 75 14.64 -19.52 15.55
CA LYS A 75 15.30 -20.15 16.70
C LYS A 75 16.82 -19.97 16.67
N GLU A 76 17.42 -19.91 15.49
CA GLU A 76 18.87 -19.83 15.36
C GLU A 76 19.39 -18.42 15.64
N ASP A 77 18.66 -17.39 15.22
CA ASP A 77 18.89 -15.99 15.62
C ASP A 77 18.92 -15.85 17.15
N LYS A 78 17.94 -16.49 17.82
CA LYS A 78 17.89 -16.51 19.28
C LYS A 78 19.09 -17.24 19.89
N ASN A 79 19.46 -18.41 19.37
CA ASN A 79 20.63 -19.16 19.84
C ASN A 79 21.93 -18.35 19.71
N VAL A 80 22.12 -17.66 18.58
CA VAL A 80 23.28 -16.80 18.34
C VAL A 80 23.31 -15.64 19.33
N PHE A 81 22.17 -14.99 19.57
CA PHE A 81 22.08 -13.92 20.56
C PHE A 81 22.36 -14.44 21.98
N ASP A 82 21.76 -15.55 22.39
CA ASP A 82 21.94 -16.11 23.73
C ASP A 82 23.42 -16.50 23.97
N LYS A 83 24.12 -17.00 22.95
CA LYS A 83 25.54 -17.40 23.04
C LYS A 83 26.54 -16.25 22.89
N HIS A 84 26.29 -15.32 21.97
CA HIS A 84 27.28 -14.31 21.53
C HIS A 84 26.82 -12.86 21.68
N GLY A 85 25.54 -12.62 21.97
CA GLY A 85 24.98 -11.30 22.17
C GLY A 85 25.60 -10.57 23.36
N LEU A 86 25.68 -9.25 23.23
CA LEU A 86 26.26 -8.34 24.21
C LEU A 86 25.64 -8.49 25.61
N ILE A 87 26.49 -8.53 26.63
CA ILE A 87 26.07 -8.66 28.03
C ILE A 87 25.28 -7.42 28.49
N GLU A 88 25.65 -6.25 27.97
CA GLU A 88 25.01 -4.97 28.22
C GLU A 88 23.55 -4.99 27.76
N VAL A 89 23.27 -5.66 26.65
CA VAL A 89 21.91 -5.81 26.13
C VAL A 89 21.13 -6.80 26.97
N LYS A 90 21.71 -7.96 27.29
CA LYS A 90 21.07 -9.03 28.07
C LYS A 90 20.68 -8.59 29.49
N ASN A 91 21.46 -7.70 30.09
CA ASN A 91 21.25 -7.23 31.45
C ASN A 91 20.43 -5.92 31.53
N ASN A 92 20.03 -5.35 30.40
CA ASN A 92 19.29 -4.09 30.38
C ASN A 92 17.79 -4.34 30.55
N LYS A 93 17.21 -3.84 31.66
CA LYS A 93 15.78 -4.00 31.97
C LYS A 93 14.84 -3.27 31.00
N GLU A 94 15.37 -2.27 30.29
CA GLU A 94 14.63 -1.51 29.27
C GLU A 94 14.77 -2.11 27.87
N ILE A 95 15.37 -3.30 27.77
CA ILE A 95 15.43 -4.08 26.53
C ILE A 95 14.74 -5.43 26.76
N SER A 96 13.60 -5.62 26.10
CA SER A 96 12.81 -6.84 26.19
C SER A 96 12.99 -7.71 24.95
N ILE A 97 13.36 -8.98 25.14
CA ILE A 97 13.40 -9.96 24.05
C ILE A 97 12.07 -10.70 24.00
N VAL A 98 11.33 -10.53 22.91
CA VAL A 98 10.00 -11.14 22.72
C VAL A 98 10.02 -12.14 21.58
N ASN A 99 9.22 -13.19 21.70
CA ASN A 99 9.19 -14.28 20.72
C ASN A 99 8.20 -14.01 19.58
N GLN A 100 7.22 -13.14 19.81
CA GLN A 100 6.17 -12.82 18.86
C GLN A 100 5.73 -11.36 19.06
N LEU A 101 5.31 -10.70 17.97
CA LEU A 101 4.79 -9.33 18.01
C LEU A 101 3.57 -9.18 18.93
N ASN A 102 2.80 -10.25 19.14
CA ASN A 102 1.61 -10.25 20.01
C ASN A 102 1.87 -10.18 21.51
N GLN A 103 3.14 -10.20 21.90
CA GLN A 103 3.56 -9.99 23.27
C GLN A 103 3.77 -8.51 23.58
N ILE A 104 3.63 -7.64 22.58
CA ILE A 104 3.68 -6.18 22.71
C ILE A 104 2.24 -5.68 22.57
N GLU A 105 1.80 -4.73 23.42
CA GLU A 105 0.48 -4.11 23.28
C GLU A 105 0.32 -3.50 21.87
N PHE A 106 -0.48 -4.17 21.04
CA PHE A 106 -0.48 -4.00 19.59
C PHE A 106 -1.06 -2.67 19.10
N ASP A 107 -1.94 -2.06 19.88
CA ASP A 107 -2.69 -0.88 19.45
C ASP A 107 -1.79 0.34 19.21
N TYR A 108 -0.52 0.27 19.65
CA TYR A 108 0.45 1.36 19.55
C TYR A 108 1.62 1.10 18.59
N ILE A 109 1.83 -0.12 18.07
CA ILE A 109 2.98 -0.35 17.16
C ILE A 109 2.69 0.30 15.82
N ARG A 110 3.39 1.40 15.56
CA ARG A 110 3.36 2.05 14.26
C ARG A 110 4.58 1.65 13.44
N GLU A 111 4.49 1.81 12.12
CA GLU A 111 5.61 1.43 11.23
C GLU A 111 6.88 2.22 11.52
N GLU A 112 6.76 3.43 12.06
CA GLU A 112 7.89 4.25 12.53
C GLU A 112 8.63 3.67 13.74
N ASN A 113 7.96 2.86 14.57
CA ASN A 113 8.59 2.17 15.70
C ASN A 113 9.39 0.93 15.26
N LEU A 114 9.12 0.42 14.05
CA LEU A 114 9.69 -0.84 13.60
C LEU A 114 11.03 -0.64 12.89
N VAL A 115 12.09 -1.15 13.49
CA VAL A 115 13.45 -1.14 12.93
C VAL A 115 13.74 -2.50 12.32
N ILE A 116 13.70 -2.54 10.98
CA ILE A 116 14.14 -3.72 10.22
C ILE A 116 15.49 -3.39 9.53
N PRO A 117 16.63 -3.90 10.02
CA PRO A 117 17.90 -3.73 9.32
C PRO A 117 17.86 -4.30 7.89
N MET A 118 18.34 -3.53 6.91
CA MET A 118 18.31 -3.93 5.48
C MET A 118 19.13 -5.20 5.21
N GLN A 119 20.10 -5.50 6.07
CA GLN A 119 20.95 -6.67 5.97
C GLN A 119 20.15 -7.95 6.22
N TRP A 120 19.14 -7.91 7.10
CA TRP A 120 18.26 -9.05 7.34
C TRP A 120 17.39 -9.37 6.14
N THR A 121 16.90 -8.35 5.42
CA THR A 121 16.10 -8.57 4.20
C THR A 121 16.89 -9.32 3.13
N LYS A 122 18.20 -9.00 3.01
CA LYS A 122 19.13 -9.68 2.10
C LYS A 122 19.52 -11.07 2.59
N ALA A 123 19.73 -11.24 3.89
CA ALA A 123 20.22 -12.48 4.48
C ALA A 123 19.17 -13.60 4.48
N LEU A 124 17.91 -13.26 4.72
CA LEU A 124 16.83 -14.26 4.80
C LEU A 124 16.56 -14.95 3.46
N GLY A 125 16.82 -14.26 2.34
CA GLY A 125 16.52 -14.76 1.01
C GLY A 125 15.02 -14.76 0.70
N GLU A 126 14.66 -15.08 -0.54
CA GLU A 126 13.28 -14.93 -1.03
C GLU A 126 12.32 -16.00 -0.46
N ASP A 127 12.84 -17.18 -0.12
CA ASP A 127 12.04 -18.33 0.34
C ASP A 127 11.65 -18.28 1.82
N HIS A 128 12.20 -17.33 2.58
CA HIS A 128 11.90 -17.24 4.01
C HIS A 128 10.48 -16.68 4.24
N ALA A 129 9.73 -17.31 5.15
CA ALA A 129 8.32 -16.97 5.42
C ALA A 129 8.10 -15.50 5.82
N LEU A 130 9.08 -14.87 6.48
CA LEU A 130 9.00 -13.46 6.87
C LEU A 130 9.38 -12.47 5.77
N THR A 131 10.12 -12.91 4.73
CA THR A 131 10.66 -12.01 3.70
C THR A 131 9.57 -11.17 3.03
N PRO A 132 8.43 -11.75 2.60
CA PRO A 132 7.37 -10.95 2.00
C PRO A 132 6.90 -9.82 2.95
N PHE A 133 6.68 -10.10 4.23
CA PHE A 133 6.19 -9.10 5.18
C PHE A 133 7.20 -7.98 5.41
N ILE A 134 8.47 -8.35 5.56
CA ILE A 134 9.58 -7.41 5.73
C ILE A 134 9.73 -6.51 4.51
N GLU A 135 9.68 -7.08 3.31
CA GLU A 135 9.76 -6.32 2.05
C GLU A 135 8.61 -5.31 1.94
N ASP A 136 7.39 -5.68 2.31
CA ASP A 136 6.24 -4.76 2.28
C ASP A 136 6.42 -3.59 3.25
N ILE A 137 6.80 -3.88 4.50
CA ILE A 137 7.00 -2.83 5.50
C ILE A 137 8.13 -1.90 5.05
N LYS A 138 9.22 -2.45 4.51
CA LYS A 138 10.32 -1.64 4.01
C LYS A 138 9.95 -0.77 2.82
N LEU A 139 9.17 -1.29 1.88
CA LEU A 139 8.67 -0.50 0.76
C LEU A 139 7.79 0.65 1.24
N ARG A 140 6.93 0.43 2.25
CA ARG A 140 6.11 1.49 2.84
C ARG A 140 6.93 2.53 3.61
N GLN A 141 7.89 2.11 4.42
CA GLN A 141 8.84 3.00 5.10
C GLN A 141 9.60 3.87 4.09
N MET A 142 10.21 3.26 3.07
CA MET A 142 10.94 3.99 2.03
C MET A 142 10.05 4.97 1.26
N SER A 143 8.81 4.58 0.96
CA SER A 143 7.83 5.46 0.31
C SER A 143 7.51 6.66 1.21
N ARG A 144 7.25 6.43 2.50
CA ARG A 144 7.01 7.49 3.48
C ARG A 144 8.20 8.44 3.56
N ASP A 145 9.40 7.93 3.80
CA ASP A 145 10.62 8.74 3.93
C ASP A 145 10.88 9.59 2.68
N SER A 146 10.56 9.05 1.50
CA SER A 146 10.73 9.77 0.22
C SER A 146 9.67 10.85 -0.02
N TYR A 147 8.50 10.75 0.60
CA TYR A 147 7.33 11.57 0.28
C TYR A 147 6.73 12.31 1.47
N GLN A 148 7.30 12.19 2.67
CA GLN A 148 6.78 12.78 3.91
C GLN A 148 6.50 14.27 3.78
N ASP A 149 7.46 15.03 3.23
CA ASP A 149 7.30 16.48 2.98
C ASP A 149 6.09 16.81 2.10
N TYR A 150 5.78 15.96 1.10
CA TYR A 150 4.60 16.15 0.27
C TYR A 150 3.34 15.79 1.06
N LEU A 151 3.33 14.69 1.81
CA LEU A 151 2.18 14.28 2.62
C LEU A 151 1.79 15.39 3.60
N ASP A 152 2.76 15.97 4.32
CA ASP A 152 2.54 17.01 5.32
C ASP A 152 2.01 18.30 4.70
N LYS A 153 2.66 18.81 3.65
CA LYS A 153 2.21 20.03 2.95
C LYS A 153 0.84 19.87 2.30
N ASN A 154 0.58 18.70 1.71
CA ASN A 154 -0.71 18.41 1.10
C ASN A 154 -1.81 18.30 2.17
N PHE A 155 -1.50 17.65 3.30
CA PHE A 155 -2.42 17.54 4.42
C PHE A 155 -2.78 18.91 4.98
N GLU A 156 -1.79 19.74 5.29
CA GLU A 156 -1.98 21.12 5.76
C GLU A 156 -2.91 21.92 4.82
N PHE A 157 -2.65 21.86 3.51
CA PHE A 157 -3.52 22.49 2.52
C PHE A 157 -4.94 21.91 2.55
N SER A 158 -5.07 20.58 2.56
CA SER A 158 -6.37 19.92 2.55
C SER A 158 -7.20 20.25 3.79
N SER A 159 -6.57 20.36 4.98
CA SER A 159 -7.25 20.68 6.25
C SER A 159 -7.83 22.10 6.26
N MET A 160 -7.31 23.01 5.42
CA MET A 160 -7.88 24.35 5.22
C MET A 160 -9.11 24.34 4.29
N LEU A 161 -9.38 23.23 3.58
CA LEU A 161 -10.52 23.10 2.69
C LEU A 161 -11.75 22.56 3.43
N ASN A 162 -12.91 23.19 3.19
CA ASN A 162 -14.22 22.75 3.69
C ASN A 162 -14.94 21.85 2.67
N ASP A 163 -14.22 20.84 2.16
CA ASP A 163 -14.77 19.88 1.19
C ASP A 163 -15.72 18.87 1.88
N MET A 164 -16.58 18.22 1.09
CA MET A 164 -17.48 17.18 1.59
C MET A 164 -16.69 15.98 2.13
N GLN A 165 -17.23 15.29 3.13
CA GLN A 165 -16.71 14.02 3.62
C GLN A 165 -17.64 12.87 3.23
N VAL A 166 -17.10 11.66 3.12
CA VAL A 166 -17.85 10.47 2.68
C VAL A 166 -18.78 9.87 3.75
N THR A 167 -18.76 10.39 4.98
CA THR A 167 -19.41 9.80 6.16
C THR A 167 -20.90 9.47 5.94
N SER A 168 -21.65 10.35 5.27
CA SER A 168 -23.08 10.16 4.99
C SER A 168 -23.39 9.11 3.93
N LEU A 169 -22.38 8.67 3.16
CA LEU A 169 -22.52 7.74 2.04
C LEU A 169 -22.30 6.27 2.43
N LYS A 170 -22.02 5.99 3.71
CA LYS A 170 -21.82 4.62 4.22
C LYS A 170 -23.02 3.73 3.88
N ASN A 171 -22.76 2.59 3.25
CA ASN A 171 -23.76 1.58 2.90
C ASN A 171 -24.98 2.10 2.09
N LYS A 172 -24.84 3.17 1.30
CA LYS A 172 -25.92 3.72 0.47
C LYS A 172 -26.10 3.02 -0.88
N PHE A 173 -25.22 2.07 -1.21
CA PHE A 173 -25.18 1.39 -2.50
C PHE A 173 -25.42 -0.12 -2.41
N ASP A 174 -26.15 -0.56 -1.38
CA ASP A 174 -26.51 -1.95 -1.21
C ASP A 174 -27.25 -2.51 -2.45
N SER A 175 -27.00 -3.77 -2.77
CA SER A 175 -27.49 -4.46 -3.97
C SER A 175 -27.10 -3.86 -5.33
N LYS A 176 -26.24 -2.83 -5.37
CA LYS A 176 -25.74 -2.22 -6.62
C LYS A 176 -24.38 -2.79 -7.04
N VAL A 177 -24.02 -2.50 -8.29
CA VAL A 177 -22.76 -2.90 -8.93
C VAL A 177 -21.86 -1.67 -9.07
N ALA A 178 -20.56 -1.84 -8.78
CA ALA A 178 -19.53 -0.85 -9.07
C ALA A 178 -18.42 -1.43 -9.95
N CYS A 179 -17.81 -0.57 -10.74
CA CYS A 179 -16.59 -0.83 -11.49
C CYS A 179 -15.45 -0.02 -10.86
N LEU A 180 -14.37 -0.68 -10.46
CA LEU A 180 -13.11 -0.03 -10.15
C LEU A 180 -12.22 -0.10 -11.38
N VAL A 181 -11.94 1.05 -11.99
CA VAL A 181 -11.18 1.14 -13.24
C VAL A 181 -9.78 1.65 -12.96
N SER A 182 -8.80 0.76 -13.16
CA SER A 182 -7.37 0.99 -13.00
C SER A 182 -6.65 1.18 -14.35
N SER A 183 -5.38 1.58 -14.34
CA SER A 183 -4.60 1.91 -15.56
C SER A 183 -3.74 0.76 -16.10
N GLY A 184 -3.99 -0.47 -15.68
CA GLY A 184 -3.26 -1.62 -16.16
C GLY A 184 -3.56 -1.93 -17.63
N PRO A 185 -2.62 -2.59 -18.36
CA PRO A 185 -2.75 -2.86 -19.78
C PRO A 185 -4.02 -3.60 -20.20
N SER A 186 -4.62 -4.44 -19.35
CA SER A 186 -5.84 -5.17 -19.74
C SER A 186 -7.01 -4.25 -20.03
N LEU A 187 -7.01 -3.01 -19.53
CA LEU A 187 -8.06 -2.04 -19.80
C LEU A 187 -8.27 -1.83 -21.31
N ASP A 188 -7.18 -1.80 -22.09
CA ASP A 188 -7.24 -1.64 -23.55
C ASP A 188 -8.05 -2.77 -24.22
N HIS A 189 -8.02 -3.99 -23.64
CA HIS A 189 -8.75 -5.15 -24.15
C HIS A 189 -10.19 -5.24 -23.65
N THR A 190 -10.49 -4.61 -22.51
CA THR A 190 -11.79 -4.68 -21.83
C THR A 190 -12.58 -3.37 -21.94
N ILE A 191 -12.18 -2.47 -22.84
CA ILE A 191 -12.78 -1.12 -22.93
C ILE A 191 -14.22 -1.16 -23.45
N GLU A 192 -14.54 -2.05 -24.40
CA GLU A 192 -15.91 -2.21 -24.92
C GLU A 192 -16.84 -2.78 -23.83
N GLN A 193 -16.37 -3.76 -23.06
CA GLN A 193 -17.06 -4.28 -21.88
C GLN A 193 -17.34 -3.18 -20.84
N LEU A 194 -16.40 -2.26 -20.62
CA LEU A 194 -16.61 -1.13 -19.72
C LEU A 194 -17.68 -0.16 -20.22
N LYS A 195 -17.84 0.01 -21.55
CA LYS A 195 -18.93 0.84 -22.10
C LYS A 195 -20.31 0.27 -21.75
N GLU A 196 -20.45 -1.06 -21.71
CA GLU A 196 -21.70 -1.72 -21.32
C GLU A 196 -22.12 -1.44 -19.87
N CYS A 197 -21.16 -1.09 -19.00
CA CYS A 197 -21.41 -0.72 -17.60
C CYS A 197 -22.07 0.66 -17.45
N LYS A 198 -22.03 1.51 -18.48
CA LYS A 198 -22.57 2.87 -18.42
C LYS A 198 -24.05 2.85 -18.05
N ASN A 199 -24.44 3.65 -17.06
CA ASN A 199 -25.80 3.72 -16.50
C ASN A 199 -26.34 2.38 -15.98
N LYS A 200 -25.48 1.38 -15.74
CA LYS A 200 -25.83 0.07 -15.15
C LYS A 200 -25.00 -0.22 -13.89
N ALA A 201 -23.78 0.30 -13.83
CA ALA A 201 -22.90 0.22 -12.67
C ALA A 201 -22.27 1.59 -12.36
N PHE A 202 -21.87 1.78 -11.11
CA PHE A 202 -21.12 2.95 -10.67
C PHE A 202 -19.64 2.83 -11.08
N ILE A 203 -19.14 3.73 -11.93
CA ILE A 203 -17.77 3.70 -12.44
C ILE A 203 -16.88 4.63 -11.60
N LEU A 204 -16.04 4.02 -10.75
CA LEU A 204 -14.97 4.69 -10.03
C LEU A 204 -13.65 4.53 -10.79
N ALA A 205 -13.13 5.62 -11.34
CA ALA A 205 -11.88 5.61 -12.11
C ALA A 205 -10.70 6.14 -11.28
N VAL A 206 -9.58 5.43 -11.33
CA VAL A 206 -8.31 6.02 -10.87
C VAL A 206 -7.90 7.13 -11.85
N SER A 207 -7.36 8.24 -11.34
CA SER A 207 -7.05 9.40 -12.20
C SER A 207 -6.16 9.09 -13.41
N SER A 208 -5.22 8.15 -13.30
CA SER A 208 -4.29 7.83 -14.37
C SER A 208 -4.93 7.15 -15.60
N CYS A 209 -6.16 6.62 -15.52
CA CYS A 209 -6.86 6.06 -16.69
C CYS A 209 -7.81 7.05 -17.37
N LEU A 210 -7.96 8.28 -16.87
CA LEU A 210 -8.96 9.25 -17.37
C LEU A 210 -8.86 9.51 -18.87
N LYS A 211 -7.64 9.70 -19.38
CA LYS A 211 -7.42 9.95 -20.82
C LYS A 211 -7.87 8.79 -21.70
N ILE A 212 -7.71 7.55 -21.23
CA ILE A 212 -8.17 6.35 -21.94
C ILE A 212 -9.70 6.31 -21.95
N LEU A 213 -10.34 6.65 -20.82
CA LEU A 213 -11.79 6.68 -20.73
C LEU A 213 -12.39 7.77 -21.64
N GLU A 214 -11.86 8.98 -21.60
CA GLU A 214 -12.34 10.08 -22.45
C GLU A 214 -12.13 9.80 -23.95
N ALA A 215 -10.98 9.26 -24.34
CA ALA A 215 -10.73 8.86 -25.73
C ALA A 215 -11.74 7.81 -26.25
N ASN A 216 -12.35 7.06 -25.34
CA ASN A 216 -13.38 6.06 -25.64
C ASN A 216 -14.80 6.51 -25.28
N ASN A 217 -15.01 7.80 -25.02
CA ASN A 217 -16.31 8.40 -24.65
C ASN A 217 -16.96 7.78 -23.40
N ILE A 218 -16.14 7.31 -22.46
CA ILE A 218 -16.58 6.80 -21.16
C ILE A 218 -16.41 7.90 -20.13
N LYS A 219 -17.52 8.30 -19.50
CA LYS A 219 -17.51 9.25 -18.39
C LYS A 219 -17.62 8.47 -17.08
N PRO A 220 -16.64 8.56 -16.15
CA PRO A 220 -16.77 7.94 -14.84
C PRO A 220 -17.81 8.67 -13.99
N ASP A 221 -18.42 7.95 -13.05
CA ASP A 221 -19.31 8.53 -12.05
C ASP A 221 -18.53 9.27 -10.95
N ALA A 222 -17.31 8.79 -10.67
CA ALA A 222 -16.38 9.46 -9.78
C ALA A 222 -14.92 9.13 -10.12
N ILE A 223 -14.02 10.00 -9.67
CA ILE A 223 -12.58 9.86 -9.82
C ILE A 223 -11.97 9.66 -8.44
N ILE A 224 -10.86 8.93 -8.35
CA ILE A 224 -10.10 8.80 -7.12
C ILE A 224 -8.60 9.06 -7.28
N ILE A 225 -8.02 9.74 -6.29
CA ILE A 225 -6.58 9.98 -6.16
C ILE A 225 -6.07 9.71 -4.74
N SER A 226 -4.84 9.22 -4.64
CA SER A 226 -4.12 9.03 -3.38
C SER A 226 -2.66 9.48 -3.42
N ASP A 227 -2.06 9.61 -4.61
CA ASP A 227 -0.66 9.99 -4.77
C ASP A 227 -0.39 11.44 -4.33
N ALA A 228 0.65 11.64 -3.53
CA ALA A 228 1.03 12.94 -2.98
C ALA A 228 1.78 13.85 -3.98
N LYS A 229 2.26 13.29 -5.10
CA LYS A 229 3.21 13.97 -5.97
C LYS A 229 2.56 15.04 -6.86
N PRO A 230 3.20 16.20 -7.07
CA PRO A 230 2.65 17.30 -7.88
C PRO A 230 2.27 16.95 -9.31
N TRP A 231 2.93 15.96 -9.92
CA TRP A 231 2.68 15.57 -11.30
C TRP A 231 1.33 14.86 -11.50
N VAL A 232 0.64 14.44 -10.43
CA VAL A 232 -0.72 13.84 -10.49
C VAL A 232 -1.70 14.78 -11.18
N LYS A 233 -1.52 16.10 -11.08
CA LYS A 233 -2.31 17.09 -11.83
C LYS A 233 -2.32 16.82 -13.34
N ASN A 234 -1.25 16.25 -13.89
CA ASN A 234 -1.10 15.97 -15.32
C ASN A 234 -2.06 14.87 -15.83
N HIS A 235 -2.64 14.07 -14.92
CA HIS A 235 -3.71 13.13 -15.26
C HIS A 235 -4.95 13.85 -15.79
N PHE A 236 -5.19 15.08 -15.32
CA PHE A 236 -6.34 15.91 -15.69
C PHE A 236 -6.05 16.84 -16.88
N ASN A 237 -4.78 17.00 -17.29
CA ASN A 237 -4.42 17.85 -18.42
C ASN A 237 -5.06 17.36 -19.73
N GLY A 238 -5.79 18.25 -20.40
CA GLY A 238 -6.50 17.94 -21.64
C GLY A 238 -7.79 17.15 -21.42
N THR A 239 -8.18 16.93 -20.16
CA THR A 239 -9.45 16.29 -19.81
C THR A 239 -10.53 17.33 -19.55
N SER A 240 -11.78 16.99 -19.88
CA SER A 240 -12.96 17.80 -19.57
C SER A 240 -13.79 17.24 -18.40
N CYS A 241 -13.28 16.17 -17.77
CA CYS A 241 -14.00 15.43 -16.76
C CYS A 241 -14.16 16.21 -15.44
N THR A 242 -15.41 16.51 -15.09
CA THR A 242 -15.83 17.20 -13.85
C THR A 242 -16.55 16.28 -12.85
N ALA A 243 -16.44 14.96 -13.02
CA ALA A 243 -17.03 13.98 -12.11
C ALA A 243 -16.51 14.15 -10.67
N PRO A 244 -17.32 13.90 -9.63
CA PRO A 244 -16.86 14.02 -8.24
C PRO A 244 -15.50 13.35 -7.99
N LEU A 245 -14.59 14.09 -7.36
CA LEU A 245 -13.24 13.65 -7.03
C LEU A 245 -13.16 13.23 -5.57
N PHE A 246 -12.96 11.94 -5.33
CA PHE A 246 -12.49 11.42 -4.06
C PHE A 246 -10.97 11.60 -3.96
N TYR A 247 -10.49 12.18 -2.87
CA TYR A 247 -9.06 12.36 -2.65
C TYR A 247 -8.68 12.09 -1.20
N LEU A 248 -7.53 11.44 -0.98
CA LEU A 248 -6.93 11.38 0.36
C LEU A 248 -6.51 12.79 0.79
N ALA A 249 -6.66 13.11 2.08
CA ALA A 249 -6.20 14.38 2.64
C ALA A 249 -4.70 14.66 2.35
N THR A 250 -3.90 13.63 2.10
CA THR A 250 -2.47 13.74 1.75
C THR A 250 -2.18 13.71 0.24
N ALA A 251 -3.21 13.58 -0.62
CA ALA A 251 -3.06 13.54 -2.07
C ALA A 251 -2.56 14.88 -2.62
N SER A 252 -2.01 14.86 -3.84
CA SER A 252 -1.38 16.03 -4.49
C SER A 252 -2.23 17.28 -4.36
N LYS A 253 -1.72 18.27 -3.63
CA LYS A 253 -2.31 19.60 -3.52
C LYS A 253 -2.59 20.17 -4.90
N GLU A 254 -1.64 20.09 -5.82
CA GLU A 254 -1.77 20.67 -7.15
C GLU A 254 -2.90 20.03 -7.96
N ALA A 255 -3.13 18.72 -7.81
CA ALA A 255 -4.27 18.07 -8.44
C ALA A 255 -5.60 18.55 -7.81
N VAL A 256 -5.66 18.61 -6.48
CA VAL A 256 -6.86 19.01 -5.73
C VAL A 256 -7.23 20.48 -5.94
N GLU A 257 -6.24 21.38 -5.94
CA GLU A 257 -6.39 22.82 -6.12
C GLU A 257 -6.88 23.20 -7.51
N ASN A 258 -6.39 22.50 -8.54
CA ASN A 258 -6.77 22.76 -9.94
C ASN A 258 -8.02 21.99 -10.38
N TYR A 259 -8.64 21.19 -9.50
CA TYR A 259 -9.84 20.44 -9.84
C TYR A 259 -11.10 21.29 -9.69
N SER A 260 -11.89 21.39 -10.77
CA SER A 260 -13.10 22.23 -10.80
C SER A 260 -14.39 21.51 -10.41
N GLY A 261 -14.40 20.17 -10.37
CA GLY A 261 -15.55 19.38 -9.96
C GLY A 261 -15.74 19.31 -8.45
N LYS A 262 -16.85 18.68 -8.01
CA LYS A 262 -17.11 18.44 -6.57
C LYS A 262 -15.97 17.59 -5.98
N ARG A 263 -15.49 17.96 -4.79
CA ARG A 263 -14.40 17.24 -4.09
C ARG A 263 -14.90 16.60 -2.81
N ILE A 264 -14.45 15.38 -2.54
CA ILE A 264 -14.80 14.58 -1.37
C ILE A 264 -13.51 14.10 -0.70
N LYS A 265 -13.24 14.61 0.50
CA LYS A 265 -12.04 14.31 1.27
C LYS A 265 -12.16 12.95 1.96
N LEU A 266 -11.08 12.18 1.93
CA LEU A 266 -10.92 10.87 2.57
C LEU A 266 -9.73 10.91 3.53
N PHE A 267 -9.79 10.12 4.61
CA PHE A 267 -8.72 10.02 5.62
C PHE A 267 -8.13 8.61 5.64
N GLN A 268 -6.82 8.50 5.85
CA GLN A 268 -6.07 7.24 5.81
C GLN A 268 -5.57 6.80 7.19
N LYS A 269 -5.48 5.49 7.38
CA LYS A 269 -4.72 4.88 8.49
C LYS A 269 -3.21 5.01 8.27
N GLY A 270 -2.43 5.01 9.34
CA GLY A 270 -0.97 5.02 9.30
C GLY A 270 -0.36 6.39 9.02
N TYR A 271 -1.15 7.46 9.13
CA TYR A 271 -0.68 8.85 9.05
C TYR A 271 -1.37 9.69 10.15
N THR A 272 -0.63 9.99 11.21
CA THR A 272 -1.14 10.54 12.47
C THR A 272 -2.04 11.78 12.31
N PRO A 273 -1.66 12.80 11.51
CA PRO A 273 -2.52 13.97 11.35
C PRO A 273 -3.89 13.62 10.76
N SER A 274 -3.93 12.72 9.77
CA SER A 274 -5.19 12.22 9.19
C SER A 274 -6.02 11.42 10.18
N GLU A 275 -5.41 10.60 11.02
CA GLU A 275 -6.12 9.84 12.07
C GLU A 275 -6.78 10.76 13.09
N LYS A 276 -6.07 11.81 13.52
CA LYS A 276 -6.59 12.83 14.44
C LYS A 276 -7.74 13.62 13.84
N GLU A 277 -7.61 14.10 12.60
CA GLU A 277 -8.68 14.86 11.95
C GLU A 277 -9.93 13.99 11.70
N ALA A 278 -9.74 12.73 11.31
CA ALA A 278 -10.85 11.79 11.15
C ALA A 278 -11.59 11.55 12.47
N LEU A 279 -10.85 11.39 13.58
CA LEU A 279 -11.46 11.26 14.91
C LEU A 279 -12.26 12.50 15.29
N HIS A 280 -11.70 13.70 15.12
CA HIS A 280 -12.38 14.96 15.44
C HIS A 280 -13.64 15.21 14.60
N THR A 281 -13.63 14.76 13.35
CA THR A 281 -14.76 14.96 12.40
C THR A 281 -15.69 13.77 12.31
N ASN A 282 -15.44 12.70 13.07
CA ASN A 282 -16.15 11.41 12.98
C ASN A 282 -16.16 10.85 11.55
N ALA A 283 -15.06 11.04 10.83
CA ALA A 283 -14.87 10.55 9.46
C ALA A 283 -14.30 9.12 9.46
N PRO A 284 -14.59 8.31 8.43
CA PRO A 284 -14.00 6.99 8.31
C PRO A 284 -12.50 7.06 7.97
N LEU A 285 -11.75 6.09 8.50
CA LEU A 285 -10.36 5.85 8.14
C LEU A 285 -10.23 4.68 7.17
N PHE A 286 -9.61 4.93 6.03
CA PHE A 286 -9.39 3.96 4.97
C PHE A 286 -8.03 3.27 5.09
N ASP A 287 -8.01 1.98 4.82
CA ASP A 287 -6.77 1.28 4.48
C ASP A 287 -6.46 1.53 2.99
N VAL A 288 -5.31 2.13 2.73
CA VAL A 288 -4.90 2.62 1.40
C VAL A 288 -4.11 1.56 0.65
N GLY A 289 -3.50 0.57 1.30
CA GLY A 289 -2.77 -0.53 0.63
C GLY A 289 -1.58 -0.15 -0.27
N GLY A 290 -1.24 1.14 -0.39
CA GLY A 290 -0.11 1.67 -1.18
C GLY A 290 -0.42 2.01 -2.63
N SER A 291 -1.66 1.86 -3.11
CA SER A 291 -2.09 2.20 -4.47
C SER A 291 -3.42 2.95 -4.47
N VAL A 292 -3.66 3.75 -5.52
CA VAL A 292 -4.98 4.39 -5.74
C VAL A 292 -6.09 3.33 -5.87
N ALA A 293 -5.79 2.19 -6.48
CA ALA A 293 -6.76 1.12 -6.69
C ALA A 293 -7.18 0.45 -5.36
N THR A 294 -6.23 0.22 -4.45
CA THR A 294 -6.51 -0.38 -3.14
C THR A 294 -7.37 0.56 -2.29
N LEU A 295 -7.11 1.87 -2.33
CA LEU A 295 -8.03 2.87 -1.75
C LEU A 295 -9.42 2.83 -2.40
N GLY A 296 -9.48 2.76 -3.74
CA GLY A 296 -10.74 2.69 -4.47
C GLY A 296 -11.57 1.48 -4.05
N PHE A 297 -10.93 0.32 -3.86
CA PHE A 297 -11.59 -0.88 -3.36
C PHE A 297 -12.12 -0.72 -1.92
N SER A 298 -11.31 -0.14 -1.02
CA SER A 298 -11.75 0.19 0.35
C SER A 298 -12.94 1.16 0.35
N LEU A 299 -12.93 2.16 -0.53
CA LEU A 299 -14.02 3.12 -0.69
C LEU A 299 -15.31 2.43 -1.18
N LEU A 300 -15.25 1.61 -2.23
CA LEU A 300 -16.42 0.91 -2.75
C LEU A 300 -17.05 -0.02 -1.70
N ASN A 301 -16.23 -0.69 -0.89
CA ASN A 301 -16.72 -1.47 0.24
C ASN A 301 -17.42 -0.61 1.30
N TYR A 302 -16.86 0.56 1.61
CA TYR A 302 -17.46 1.50 2.57
C TYR A 302 -18.82 2.05 2.08
N LEU A 303 -18.92 2.33 0.78
CA LEU A 303 -20.17 2.75 0.14
C LEU A 303 -21.22 1.62 0.10
N GLY A 304 -20.80 0.36 0.29
CA GLY A 304 -21.65 -0.81 0.46
C GLY A 304 -22.13 -1.44 -0.85
N PHE A 305 -21.34 -1.35 -1.92
CA PHE A 305 -21.66 -2.07 -3.16
C PHE A 305 -21.69 -3.58 -2.94
N SER A 306 -22.64 -4.27 -3.56
CA SER A 306 -22.81 -5.73 -3.43
C SER A 306 -21.95 -6.53 -4.43
N LYS A 307 -21.56 -5.89 -5.53
CA LYS A 307 -20.68 -6.46 -6.56
C LYS A 307 -19.66 -5.41 -6.99
N ILE A 308 -18.39 -5.80 -7.10
CA ILE A 308 -17.30 -4.94 -7.56
C ILE A 308 -16.61 -5.62 -8.74
N ILE A 309 -16.53 -4.94 -9.89
CA ILE A 309 -15.85 -5.44 -11.09
C ILE A 309 -14.56 -4.64 -11.28
N LEU A 310 -13.45 -5.34 -11.34
CA LEU A 310 -12.11 -4.77 -11.50
C LEU A 310 -11.75 -4.72 -12.99
N PHE A 311 -11.49 -3.52 -13.51
CA PHE A 311 -11.01 -3.28 -14.87
C PHE A 311 -9.58 -2.72 -14.83
N GLY A 312 -8.71 -3.17 -15.74
CA GLY A 312 -7.30 -2.73 -15.78
C GLY A 312 -6.53 -3.04 -14.50
N GLN A 313 -6.97 -4.04 -13.73
CA GLN A 313 -6.34 -4.46 -12.48
C GLN A 313 -5.41 -5.65 -12.72
N ASP A 314 -4.40 -5.44 -13.57
CA ASP A 314 -3.50 -6.52 -14.00
C ASP A 314 -2.60 -7.03 -12.87
N LEU A 315 -2.00 -6.12 -12.07
CA LEU A 315 -1.06 -6.47 -10.99
C LEU A 315 0.05 -7.44 -11.42
N GLY A 316 0.49 -7.39 -12.67
CA GLY A 316 1.46 -8.29 -13.27
C GLY A 316 1.57 -8.01 -14.77
N PHE A 317 2.49 -8.68 -15.45
CA PHE A 317 2.70 -8.49 -16.88
C PHE A 317 3.29 -9.74 -17.55
N THR A 318 2.84 -10.00 -18.78
CA THR A 318 3.30 -11.11 -19.63
C THR A 318 4.60 -10.79 -20.38
N ASN A 319 4.88 -9.51 -20.67
CA ASN A 319 6.02 -9.00 -21.45
C ASN A 319 6.47 -7.61 -20.93
N GLU A 320 7.46 -6.95 -21.56
CA GLU A 320 8.13 -5.71 -21.09
C GLU A 320 7.28 -4.42 -20.88
N LYS A 321 5.95 -4.49 -20.79
CA LYS A 321 5.09 -3.32 -20.61
C LYS A 321 4.39 -3.35 -19.25
N THR A 322 4.56 -2.27 -18.48
CA THR A 322 3.96 -2.12 -17.13
C THR A 322 2.66 -1.32 -17.11
N HIS A 323 2.30 -0.62 -18.19
CA HIS A 323 1.11 0.25 -18.28
C HIS A 323 0.49 0.25 -19.68
N ALA A 324 -0.80 0.61 -19.78
CA ALA A 324 -1.54 0.75 -21.04
C ALA A 324 -0.93 1.82 -21.97
N SER A 325 -1.18 1.68 -23.28
CA SER A 325 -0.49 2.36 -24.38
C SER A 325 -0.36 3.89 -24.23
N ASN A 326 -1.35 4.52 -23.60
CA ASN A 326 -1.48 5.97 -23.46
C ASN A 326 -1.29 6.49 -22.01
N ALA A 327 -0.85 5.64 -21.08
CA ALA A 327 -0.71 5.98 -19.65
C ALA A 327 0.64 6.66 -19.27
N GLY A 328 1.36 7.23 -20.23
CA GLY A 328 2.46 8.18 -19.97
C GLY A 328 3.73 7.65 -19.29
N SER A 329 3.89 6.33 -19.07
CA SER A 329 5.08 5.77 -18.40
C SER A 329 5.51 4.40 -18.92
N GLY A 330 5.65 4.27 -20.24
CA GLY A 330 6.21 3.06 -20.86
C GLY A 330 7.72 2.93 -20.62
N VAL A 331 8.13 2.34 -19.49
CA VAL A 331 9.54 2.02 -19.21
C VAL A 331 9.84 0.60 -19.71
N LYS A 332 10.78 0.46 -20.67
CA LYS A 332 11.30 -0.86 -21.11
C LYS A 332 12.14 -1.52 -20.03
N LEU A 333 12.00 -2.84 -19.87
CA LEU A 333 12.58 -3.60 -18.76
C LEU A 333 14.05 -3.96 -19.03
N SER A 334 14.93 -3.60 -18.11
CA SER A 334 16.24 -4.23 -18.00
C SER A 334 16.38 -4.81 -16.59
N GLN A 335 16.78 -6.09 -16.53
CA GLN A 335 17.21 -6.89 -15.37
C GLN A 335 16.25 -8.00 -14.88
N PRO A 336 16.69 -9.28 -14.92
CA PRO A 336 15.90 -10.46 -14.53
C PRO A 336 15.70 -10.66 -13.02
N PHE A 337 16.44 -9.97 -12.14
CA PHE A 337 16.38 -10.16 -10.67
C PHE A 337 15.30 -9.32 -9.95
N LYS A 338 14.40 -8.65 -10.68
CA LYS A 338 13.43 -7.69 -10.08
C LYS A 338 12.00 -8.23 -9.98
N TYR A 339 11.73 -9.42 -10.52
CA TYR A 339 10.38 -9.94 -10.74
C TYR A 339 10.20 -11.31 -10.13
N LYS A 340 9.05 -11.53 -9.48
CA LYS A 340 8.55 -12.84 -9.07
C LYS A 340 7.60 -13.37 -10.15
N GLN A 341 7.33 -14.67 -10.14
CA GLN A 341 6.25 -15.24 -10.96
C GLN A 341 4.99 -15.42 -10.12
N ILE A 342 3.84 -15.21 -10.74
CA ILE A 342 2.53 -15.35 -10.11
C ILE A 342 1.51 -15.91 -11.08
N LEU A 343 0.51 -16.63 -10.55
CA LEU A 343 -0.57 -17.22 -11.34
C LEU A 343 -1.50 -16.11 -11.85
N ALA A 344 -1.83 -16.14 -13.13
CA ALA A 344 -2.80 -15.27 -13.77
C ALA A 344 -4.22 -15.88 -13.75
N ASN A 345 -5.22 -15.07 -14.08
CA ASN A 345 -6.63 -15.49 -14.13
C ASN A 345 -6.90 -16.64 -15.11
N ASP A 346 -6.13 -16.73 -16.20
CA ASP A 346 -6.21 -17.83 -17.18
C ASP A 346 -5.40 -19.09 -16.80
N GLY A 347 -4.74 -19.08 -15.63
CA GLY A 347 -3.90 -20.19 -15.15
C GLY A 347 -2.45 -20.18 -15.67
N SER A 348 -2.06 -19.22 -16.50
CA SER A 348 -0.65 -19.05 -16.89
C SER A 348 0.15 -18.34 -15.79
N TYR A 349 1.49 -18.41 -15.86
CA TYR A 349 2.37 -17.62 -14.97
C TYR A 349 2.82 -16.33 -15.65
N ILE A 350 2.73 -15.22 -14.92
CA ILE A 350 3.17 -13.89 -15.35
C ILE A 350 4.21 -13.31 -14.39
N ASN A 351 4.95 -12.31 -14.84
CA ASN A 351 5.92 -11.62 -14.01
C ASN A 351 5.24 -10.53 -13.17
N ILE A 352 5.72 -10.31 -11.95
CA ILE A 352 5.24 -9.26 -11.05
C ILE A 352 6.42 -8.59 -10.35
N SER A 353 6.44 -7.25 -10.35
CA SER A 353 7.45 -6.47 -9.63
C SER A 353 7.18 -6.47 -8.12
N LYS A 354 8.19 -6.15 -7.31
CA LYS A 354 8.01 -6.06 -5.84
C LYS A 354 6.87 -5.13 -5.42
N SER A 355 6.74 -3.96 -6.05
CA SER A 355 5.67 -3.01 -5.73
C SER A 355 4.28 -3.53 -6.12
N LEU A 356 4.13 -4.12 -7.30
CA LEU A 356 2.87 -4.73 -7.71
C LEU A 356 2.51 -5.94 -6.82
N TYR A 357 3.51 -6.69 -6.36
CA TYR A 357 3.32 -7.81 -5.43
C TYR A 357 2.80 -7.35 -4.06
N THR A 358 3.24 -6.19 -3.56
CA THR A 358 2.65 -5.56 -2.36
C THR A 358 1.16 -5.27 -2.56
N TYR A 359 0.80 -4.65 -3.69
CA TYR A 359 -0.61 -4.32 -3.99
C TYR A 359 -1.46 -5.58 -4.20
N TRP A 360 -0.90 -6.58 -4.88
CA TRP A 360 -1.54 -7.89 -5.06
C TRP A 360 -1.83 -8.56 -3.72
N ARG A 361 -0.85 -8.63 -2.81
CA ARG A 361 -1.07 -9.19 -1.46
C ARG A 361 -2.13 -8.44 -0.68
N TRP A 362 -2.20 -7.12 -0.84
CA TRP A 362 -3.26 -6.33 -0.23
C TRP A 362 -4.62 -6.77 -0.76
N PHE A 363 -4.80 -6.86 -2.09
CA PHE A 363 -6.06 -7.34 -2.67
C PHE A 363 -6.36 -8.79 -2.27
N ASP A 364 -5.39 -9.68 -2.34
CA ASP A 364 -5.53 -11.10 -2.00
C ASP A 364 -5.97 -11.31 -0.53
N LYS A 365 -5.55 -10.40 0.37
CA LYS A 365 -6.01 -10.37 1.76
C LYS A 365 -7.40 -9.75 1.93
N HIS A 366 -7.72 -8.69 1.19
CA HIS A 366 -8.93 -7.88 1.45
C HIS A 366 -10.16 -8.30 0.64
N VAL A 367 -9.97 -8.87 -0.55
CA VAL A 367 -11.09 -9.36 -1.37
C VAL A 367 -11.89 -10.45 -0.64
N PRO A 368 -11.28 -11.48 0.00
CA PRO A 368 -12.03 -12.49 0.76
C PRO A 368 -12.78 -11.93 1.98
N LEU A 369 -12.38 -10.75 2.49
CA LEU A 369 -13.03 -10.09 3.63
C LEU A 369 -14.15 -9.13 3.20
N SER A 370 -14.28 -8.89 1.89
CA SER A 370 -15.29 -8.04 1.30
C SER A 370 -16.67 -8.67 1.43
N LYS A 371 -17.69 -7.86 1.72
CA LYS A 371 -19.09 -8.29 1.59
C LYS A 371 -19.53 -8.34 0.13
N ALA A 372 -18.87 -7.55 -0.73
CA ALA A 372 -19.15 -7.52 -2.16
C ALA A 372 -18.55 -8.76 -2.83
N LYS A 373 -19.28 -9.36 -3.78
CA LYS A 373 -18.70 -10.31 -4.73
C LYS A 373 -17.78 -9.57 -5.69
N VAL A 374 -16.55 -10.04 -5.84
CA VAL A 374 -15.54 -9.38 -6.66
C VAL A 374 -15.30 -10.15 -7.94
N TYR A 375 -15.21 -9.43 -9.06
CA TYR A 375 -14.91 -9.98 -10.36
C TYR A 375 -13.72 -9.26 -10.98
N ASN A 376 -12.91 -9.96 -11.77
CA ASN A 376 -11.77 -9.39 -12.48
C ASN A 376 -11.89 -9.64 -13.99
N THR A 377 -11.71 -8.61 -14.81
CA THR A 377 -11.78 -8.71 -16.27
C THR A 377 -10.40 -8.96 -16.92
N ALA A 378 -9.31 -8.83 -16.16
CA ALA A 378 -7.95 -8.98 -16.66
C ALA A 378 -7.56 -10.46 -16.86
N LEU A 379 -7.81 -11.05 -18.03
CA LEU A 379 -7.50 -12.47 -18.32
C LEU A 379 -6.03 -12.84 -18.04
N LYS A 380 -5.10 -11.94 -18.42
CA LYS A 380 -3.65 -12.07 -18.18
C LYS A 380 -3.15 -11.26 -16.97
N GLY A 381 -4.06 -10.81 -16.11
CA GLY A 381 -3.75 -10.21 -14.82
C GLY A 381 -3.57 -11.28 -13.74
N SER A 382 -2.88 -10.93 -12.66
CA SER A 382 -2.65 -11.76 -11.48
C SER A 382 -3.98 -12.22 -10.90
N LYS A 383 -4.07 -13.51 -10.61
CA LYS A 383 -5.21 -14.11 -9.93
C LYS A 383 -5.25 -13.62 -8.48
N ILE A 384 -6.40 -13.12 -8.07
CA ILE A 384 -6.66 -12.64 -6.70
C ILE A 384 -7.65 -13.60 -6.05
N SER A 385 -7.39 -14.03 -4.81
CA SER A 385 -8.29 -14.92 -4.07
C SER A 385 -9.69 -14.31 -3.97
N GLU A 386 -10.70 -15.12 -4.31
CA GLU A 386 -12.13 -14.74 -4.35
C GLU A 386 -12.51 -13.60 -5.31
N ALA A 387 -11.62 -13.18 -6.21
CA ALA A 387 -12.00 -12.39 -7.38
C ALA A 387 -12.20 -13.33 -8.59
N GLU A 388 -13.43 -13.65 -8.94
CA GLU A 388 -13.72 -14.53 -10.09
C GLU A 388 -13.37 -13.81 -11.41
N TYR A 389 -12.67 -14.50 -12.31
CA TYR A 389 -12.54 -14.00 -13.67
C TYR A 389 -13.91 -14.00 -14.38
N ILE A 390 -14.31 -12.85 -14.91
CA ILE A 390 -15.58 -12.69 -15.60
C ILE A 390 -15.38 -12.49 -17.10
N THR A 391 -16.10 -13.27 -17.89
CA THR A 391 -16.17 -13.12 -19.35
C THR A 391 -17.16 -12.02 -19.73
N GLU A 392 -17.09 -11.56 -20.98
CA GLU A 392 -18.01 -10.55 -21.52
C GLU A 392 -19.48 -10.96 -21.40
N ASP A 393 -19.83 -12.17 -21.82
CA ASP A 393 -21.21 -12.66 -21.76
C ASP A 393 -21.77 -12.65 -20.33
N LYS A 394 -20.99 -13.20 -19.38
CA LYS A 394 -21.36 -13.21 -17.95
C LYS A 394 -21.48 -11.80 -17.36
N LEU A 395 -20.63 -10.87 -17.81
CA LEU A 395 -20.68 -9.47 -17.40
C LEU A 395 -21.98 -8.82 -17.89
N ILE A 396 -22.32 -9.01 -19.16
CA ILE A 396 -23.54 -8.46 -19.76
C ILE A 396 -24.78 -9.00 -19.02
N ASP A 397 -24.84 -10.31 -18.79
CA ASP A 397 -25.93 -10.94 -18.04
C ASP A 397 -26.09 -10.35 -16.63
N MET A 398 -24.98 -10.15 -15.91
CA MET A 398 -24.98 -9.52 -14.59
C MET A 398 -25.50 -8.08 -14.62
N LEU A 399 -25.21 -7.34 -15.68
CA LEU A 399 -25.61 -5.94 -15.82
C LEU A 399 -27.08 -5.77 -16.22
N ILE A 400 -27.73 -6.78 -16.82
CA ILE A 400 -29.17 -6.77 -17.12
C ILE A 400 -30.00 -6.63 -15.83
N GLU A 401 -29.56 -7.29 -14.76
CA GLU A 401 -30.24 -7.26 -13.47
C GLU A 401 -29.84 -6.07 -12.59
N ALA A 402 -28.88 -5.25 -13.04
CA ALA A 402 -28.30 -4.20 -12.23
C ALA A 402 -29.22 -2.98 -12.13
N ARG A 403 -29.39 -2.46 -10.90
CA ARG A 403 -30.08 -1.20 -10.65
C ARG A 403 -29.05 -0.09 -10.51
N TYR A 404 -29.08 0.87 -11.44
CA TYR A 404 -28.24 2.06 -11.38
C TYR A 404 -28.98 3.21 -10.69
N GLU A 405 -28.27 3.93 -9.83
CA GLU A 405 -28.71 5.19 -9.27
C GLU A 405 -27.68 6.26 -9.60
N ASP A 406 -28.15 7.39 -10.14
CA ASP A 406 -27.30 8.52 -10.50
C ASP A 406 -26.61 9.09 -9.26
N PHE A 407 -25.29 8.93 -9.22
CA PHE A 407 -24.47 9.34 -8.09
C PHE A 407 -24.55 10.84 -7.80
N ASN A 408 -24.62 11.68 -8.83
CA ASN A 408 -24.65 13.13 -8.65
C ASN A 408 -25.94 13.59 -7.96
N LYS A 409 -27.08 12.98 -8.32
CA LYS A 409 -28.36 13.22 -7.65
C LYS A 409 -28.32 12.78 -6.18
N LEU A 410 -27.63 11.68 -5.88
CA LEU A 410 -27.47 11.22 -4.51
C LEU A 410 -26.58 12.18 -3.69
N LEU A 411 -25.49 12.69 -4.28
CA LEU A 411 -24.66 13.71 -3.64
C LEU A 411 -25.42 15.01 -3.38
N GLU A 412 -26.28 15.44 -4.30
CA GLU A 412 -27.11 16.65 -4.14
C GLU A 412 -28.08 16.53 -2.95
N LYS A 413 -28.81 15.40 -2.86
CA LYS A 413 -29.70 15.12 -1.72
C LYS A 413 -28.99 15.15 -0.35
N GLN A 414 -27.70 14.83 -0.32
CA GLN A 414 -26.90 14.86 0.91
C GLN A 414 -26.25 16.23 1.16
N GLY A 415 -26.00 17.01 0.10
CA GLY A 415 -25.46 18.36 0.18
C GLY A 415 -26.50 19.43 0.56
N GLU A 416 -27.79 19.14 0.41
CA GLU A 416 -28.91 20.01 0.84
C GLU A 416 -29.14 20.02 2.37
N ILE A 417 -28.34 19.26 3.13
CA ILE A 417 -28.30 19.30 4.60
C ILE A 417 -27.00 20.00 5.04
N LYS A 418 -26.89 21.30 4.78
CA LYS A 418 -25.93 22.19 5.45
C LYS A 418 -26.54 23.56 5.69
#